data_AF-A0A6A5XDC6-F1
#
_entry.id   AF-A0A6A5XDC6-F1
#
_cell.length_a   1.000
_cell.length_b   1.000
_cell.length_c   1.000
_cell.angle_alpha   90.00
_cell.angle_beta   90.00
_cell.angle_gamma   90.00
#
_symmetry.space_group_name_H-M   'P 1'
#
loop_
_entity.id
_entity.type
_entity.pdbx_description
1 polymer ?
#
loop_
_entity_poly.entity_id
_entity_poly.type
_entity_poly.pdbx_seq_one_letter_code
_entity_poly.pdbx_strand_id
1 'polypeptide(L)'
;MSVLASADAEDLSAAGLISPVSENGTRLVHRRRLGRYSDEENSHLPLTPISSTPSSSVTEMYVTIPEVLISLATLKYLGYTNTAANRIWDHCNNWPSTPPGRFEVDPDGDIPFVEVAVGYLKRFRDQDTWDEENDSS
;
A
#
# COMPACT_ATOMS: atom_id res chain seq x y z
N MET A 1 -12.59 2.24 1.76
CA MET A 1 -12.32 2.66 0.37
C MET A 1 -11.31 1.67 -0.22
N SER A 2 -11.72 0.87 -1.20
CA SER A 2 -10.82 -0.10 -1.85
C SER A 2 -9.85 0.64 -2.78
N VAL A 3 -8.67 0.07 -3.01
CA VAL A 3 -7.68 0.58 -3.97
C VAL A 3 -8.16 0.38 -5.40
N LEU A 4 -8.82 -0.74 -5.69
CA LEU A 4 -9.41 -1.01 -7.00
C LEU A 4 -10.89 -0.63 -7.00
N ALA A 5 -11.36 -0.02 -8.08
CA ALA A 5 -12.80 0.15 -8.27
C ALA A 5 -13.46 -1.23 -8.38
N SER A 6 -14.69 -1.38 -7.88
CA SER A 6 -15.37 -2.69 -7.83
C SER A 6 -15.49 -3.35 -9.21
N ALA A 7 -15.85 -2.58 -10.24
CA ALA A 7 -15.94 -3.10 -11.61
C ALA A 7 -14.58 -3.60 -12.14
N ASP A 8 -13.52 -2.82 -11.93
CA ASP A 8 -12.17 -3.21 -12.35
C ASP A 8 -11.68 -4.47 -11.61
N ALA A 9 -11.98 -4.57 -10.31
CA ALA A 9 -11.63 -5.74 -9.53
C ALA A 9 -12.36 -7.00 -10.02
N GLU A 10 -13.63 -6.90 -10.40
CA GLU A 10 -14.41 -8.00 -10.96
C GLU A 10 -13.84 -8.45 -12.32
N ASP A 11 -13.60 -7.50 -13.23
CA ASP A 11 -13.05 -7.79 -14.56
C ASP A 11 -11.67 -8.45 -14.48
N LEU A 12 -10.80 -7.92 -13.63
CA LEU A 12 -9.46 -8.47 -13.42
C LEU A 12 -9.50 -9.84 -12.75
N SER A 13 -10.43 -10.05 -11.81
CA SER A 13 -10.62 -11.35 -11.15
C SER A 13 -11.13 -12.39 -12.15
N ALA A 14 -12.07 -12.02 -13.02
CA ALA A 14 -12.58 -12.90 -14.07
C ALA A 14 -11.49 -13.29 -15.07
N ALA A 15 -10.56 -12.37 -15.36
CA ALA A 15 -9.38 -12.64 -16.18
C ALA A 15 -8.26 -13.41 -15.45
N GLY A 16 -8.39 -13.63 -14.13
CA GLY A 16 -7.37 -14.27 -13.31
C GLY A 16 -6.09 -13.44 -13.14
N LEU A 17 -6.17 -12.12 -13.36
CA LEU A 17 -5.04 -11.18 -13.29
C LEU A 17 -4.87 -10.52 -11.91
N ILE A 18 -5.71 -10.90 -10.95
CA ILE A 18 -5.56 -10.57 -9.53
C ILE A 18 -5.78 -11.80 -8.66
N SER A 19 -5.20 -11.79 -7.46
CA SER A 19 -5.49 -12.81 -6.45
C SER A 19 -6.70 -12.43 -5.58
N PRO A 20 -7.29 -13.41 -4.88
CA PRO A 20 -8.07 -13.13 -3.69
C PRO A 20 -7.29 -12.27 -2.69
N VAL A 21 -8.01 -11.52 -1.85
CA VAL A 21 -7.39 -10.73 -0.78
C VAL A 21 -6.86 -11.71 0.29
N SER A 22 -5.59 -11.55 0.64
CA SER A 22 -4.94 -12.31 1.70
C SER A 22 -5.38 -11.84 3.08
N GLU A 23 -5.12 -12.64 4.11
CA GLU A 23 -5.38 -12.30 5.52
C GLU A 23 -4.67 -11.01 5.96
N ASN A 24 -3.56 -10.67 5.29
CA ASN A 24 -2.81 -9.44 5.56
C ASN A 24 -3.43 -8.19 4.92
N GLY A 25 -4.61 -8.30 4.29
CA GLY A 25 -5.29 -7.19 3.62
C GLY A 25 -4.62 -6.74 2.33
N THR A 26 -3.84 -7.63 1.69
CA THR A 26 -3.17 -7.37 0.42
C THR A 26 -3.60 -8.37 -0.66
N ARG A 27 -3.42 -8.02 -1.92
CA ARG A 27 -3.61 -8.92 -3.07
C ARG A 27 -2.54 -8.73 -4.12
N LEU A 28 -2.32 -9.76 -4.92
CA LEU A 28 -1.47 -9.71 -6.09
C LEU A 28 -2.25 -9.11 -7.26
N VAL A 29 -1.59 -8.26 -8.04
CA VAL A 29 -2.12 -7.68 -9.27
C VAL A 29 -1.05 -7.76 -10.35
N HIS A 30 -1.45 -8.17 -11.55
CA HIS A 30 -0.55 -8.27 -12.69
C HIS A 30 0.03 -6.89 -13.04
N ARG A 31 1.36 -6.79 -13.22
CA ARG A 31 2.05 -5.49 -13.41
C ARG A 31 1.47 -4.64 -14.53
N ARG A 32 1.10 -5.27 -15.65
CA ARG A 32 0.44 -4.61 -16.81
C ARG A 32 -0.88 -3.89 -16.50
N ARG A 33 -1.48 -4.12 -15.32
CA ARG A 33 -2.81 -3.61 -14.94
C ARG A 33 -2.78 -2.59 -13.79
N LEU A 34 -1.60 -2.14 -13.37
CA LEU A 34 -1.46 -1.24 -12.23
C LEU A 34 -1.74 0.23 -12.54
N GLY A 35 -1.52 0.64 -13.77
CA GLY A 35 -1.59 2.04 -14.15
C GLY A 35 -1.73 2.23 -15.65
N ARG A 36 -1.92 3.50 -16.03
CA ARG A 36 -2.21 3.92 -17.41
C ARG A 36 -1.19 3.42 -18.43
N TYR A 37 0.10 3.44 -18.07
CA TYR A 37 1.21 3.06 -18.96
C TYR A 37 1.74 1.66 -18.70
N SER A 38 1.21 0.97 -17.68
CA SER A 38 1.82 -0.27 -17.22
C SER A 38 1.73 -1.39 -18.26
N ASP A 39 0.72 -1.36 -19.14
CA ASP A 39 0.61 -2.33 -20.24
C ASP A 39 1.74 -2.20 -21.26
N GLU A 40 2.14 -0.97 -21.57
CA GLU A 40 3.23 -0.65 -22.50
C GLU A 40 4.60 -0.98 -21.87
N GLU A 41 4.83 -0.51 -20.64
CA GLU A 41 6.08 -0.73 -19.89
C GLU A 41 6.36 -2.21 -19.64
N ASN A 42 5.30 -2.97 -19.34
CA ASN A 42 5.39 -4.40 -19.02
C ASN A 42 4.91 -5.27 -20.20
N SER A 43 4.92 -4.75 -21.42
CA SER A 43 4.50 -5.46 -22.64
C SER A 43 5.29 -6.76 -22.89
N HIS A 44 6.53 -6.82 -22.39
CA HIS A 44 7.37 -8.01 -22.40
C HIS A 44 6.87 -9.15 -21.49
N LEU A 45 5.96 -8.86 -20.55
CA LEU A 45 5.33 -9.86 -19.70
C LEU A 45 4.01 -10.36 -20.33
N PRO A 46 3.82 -11.69 -20.45
CA PRO A 46 2.56 -12.24 -20.94
C PRO A 46 1.44 -12.01 -19.91
N LEU A 47 0.21 -11.76 -20.37
CA LEU A 47 -0.99 -11.68 -19.52
C LEU A 47 -1.47 -13.07 -19.08
N THR A 48 -0.62 -13.77 -18.34
CA THR A 48 -0.89 -15.13 -17.87
C THR A 48 -1.67 -15.09 -16.55
N PRO A 49 -2.82 -15.78 -16.43
CA PRO A 49 -3.56 -15.87 -15.17
C PRO A 49 -2.70 -16.41 -14.04
N ILE A 50 -2.92 -15.93 -12.82
CA ILE A 50 -2.09 -16.26 -11.64
C ILE A 50 -2.06 -17.77 -11.37
N SER A 51 -3.17 -18.48 -11.63
CA SER A 51 -3.26 -19.94 -11.49
C SER A 51 -2.37 -20.72 -12.45
N SER A 52 -1.99 -20.09 -13.56
CA SER A 52 -1.14 -20.66 -14.60
C SER A 52 0.29 -20.13 -14.55
N THR A 53 0.57 -19.15 -13.68
CA THR A 53 1.90 -18.59 -13.48
C THR A 53 2.72 -19.52 -12.57
N PRO A 54 3.93 -19.95 -12.97
CA PRO A 54 4.79 -20.73 -12.10
C PRO A 54 5.25 -19.88 -10.91
N SER A 55 5.34 -20.49 -9.73
CA SER A 55 5.65 -19.78 -8.48
C SER A 55 6.94 -18.95 -8.54
N SER A 56 7.92 -19.38 -9.33
CA SER A 56 9.20 -18.65 -9.54
C SER A 56 9.06 -17.35 -10.31
N SER A 57 8.01 -17.20 -11.13
CA SER A 57 7.79 -16.01 -11.98
C SER A 57 6.68 -15.10 -11.46
N VAL A 58 6.01 -15.47 -10.37
CA VAL A 58 4.93 -14.65 -9.78
C VAL A 58 5.46 -13.28 -9.35
N THR A 59 6.65 -13.20 -8.76
CA THR A 59 7.26 -11.93 -8.30
C THR A 59 7.66 -11.00 -9.44
N GLU A 60 7.94 -11.56 -10.63
CA GLU A 60 8.22 -10.80 -11.84
C GLU A 60 6.92 -10.26 -12.47
N MET A 61 5.88 -11.09 -12.55
CA MET A 61 4.63 -10.75 -13.25
C MET A 61 3.61 -10.01 -12.40
N TYR A 62 3.64 -10.20 -11.09
CA TYR A 62 2.67 -9.66 -10.14
C TYR A 62 3.34 -8.80 -9.09
N VAL A 63 2.59 -7.81 -8.61
CA VAL A 63 2.97 -7.01 -7.45
C VAL A 63 1.90 -7.15 -6.37
N THR A 64 2.32 -7.10 -5.11
CA THR A 64 1.42 -7.10 -3.97
C THR A 64 0.99 -5.67 -3.66
N ILE A 65 -0.31 -5.38 -3.67
CA ILE A 65 -0.88 -4.09 -3.26
C ILE A 65 -1.83 -4.28 -2.07
N PRO A 66 -2.04 -3.25 -1.22
CA PRO A 66 -3.11 -3.26 -0.23
C PRO A 66 -4.48 -3.29 -0.90
N GLU A 67 -5.46 -3.93 -0.27
CA GLU A 67 -6.85 -3.92 -0.74
C GLU A 67 -7.56 -2.61 -0.38
N VAL A 68 -7.28 -2.08 0.81
CA VAL A 68 -7.98 -0.90 1.35
C VAL A 68 -7.00 0.25 1.49
N LEU A 69 -7.34 1.41 0.92
CA LEU A 69 -6.49 2.61 0.93
C LEU A 69 -6.07 3.04 2.34
N ILE A 70 -7.02 3.04 3.27
CA ILE A 70 -6.77 3.38 4.68
C ILE A 70 -6.68 2.06 5.46
N SER A 71 -5.47 1.54 5.59
CA SER A 71 -5.21 0.28 6.29
C SER A 71 -3.77 0.19 6.77
N LEU A 72 -3.53 -0.70 7.74
CA LEU A 72 -2.19 -1.07 8.16
C LEU A 72 -1.36 -1.63 6.98
N ALA A 73 -1.99 -2.38 6.08
CA ALA A 73 -1.35 -2.90 4.88
C ALA A 73 -0.82 -1.77 3.97
N THR A 74 -1.58 -0.68 3.83
CA THR A 74 -1.12 0.50 3.08
C THR A 74 0.07 1.16 3.73
N LEU A 75 0.09 1.31 5.07
CA LEU A 75 1.27 1.87 5.76
C LEU A 75 2.51 1.02 5.47
N LYS A 76 2.40 -0.31 5.56
CA LYS A 76 3.53 -1.19 5.20
C LYS A 76 3.92 -1.07 3.72
N TYR A 77 2.94 -0.95 2.83
CA TYR A 77 3.17 -0.76 1.40
C TYR A 77 3.89 0.58 1.09
N LEU A 78 3.66 1.62 1.88
CA LEU A 78 4.36 2.91 1.78
C LEU A 78 5.80 2.87 2.29
N GLY A 79 6.26 1.74 2.85
CA GLY A 79 7.63 1.54 3.30
C GLY A 79 7.85 1.73 4.80
N TYR A 80 6.81 1.95 5.60
CA TYR A 80 6.96 2.00 7.06
C TYR A 80 7.35 0.62 7.61
N THR A 81 8.26 0.60 8.58
CA THR A 81 8.58 -0.61 9.35
C THR A 81 7.32 -1.13 10.06
N ASN A 82 7.26 -2.42 10.37
CA ASN A 82 6.12 -3.00 11.09
C ASN A 82 5.80 -2.22 12.39
N THR A 83 6.83 -1.84 13.13
CA THR A 83 6.70 -1.08 14.38
C THR A 83 6.13 0.33 14.12
N ALA A 84 6.66 1.05 13.13
CA ALA A 84 6.17 2.39 12.79
C ALA A 84 4.73 2.35 12.24
N ALA A 85 4.43 1.41 11.34
CA ALA A 85 3.11 1.20 10.77
C ALA A 85 2.06 0.92 11.86
N ASN A 86 2.37 0.05 12.83
CA ASN A 86 1.47 -0.24 13.96
C ASN A 86 1.25 1.01 14.82
N ARG A 87 2.29 1.77 15.15
CA ARG A 87 2.15 3.01 15.94
C ARG A 87 1.28 4.05 15.25
N ILE A 88 1.48 4.26 13.95
CA ILE A 88 0.66 5.18 13.16
C ILE A 88 -0.79 4.68 13.11
N TRP A 89 -0.99 3.38 12.86
CA TRP A 89 -2.32 2.79 12.80
C TRP A 89 -3.07 2.88 14.13
N ASP A 90 -2.40 2.59 15.25
CA ASP A 90 -2.95 2.75 16.60
C ASP A 90 -3.31 4.21 16.87
N HIS A 91 -2.49 5.15 16.41
CA HIS A 91 -2.79 6.57 16.54
C HIS A 91 -4.02 7.00 15.73
N CYS A 92 -4.17 6.51 14.50
CA CYS A 92 -5.35 6.73 13.68
C CYS A 92 -6.62 6.16 14.35
N ASN A 93 -6.55 4.94 14.89
CA ASN A 93 -7.70 4.28 15.52
C ASN A 93 -8.10 4.92 16.86
N ASN A 94 -7.13 5.47 17.59
CA ASN A 94 -7.34 6.10 18.89
C ASN A 94 -7.40 7.63 18.79
N TRP A 95 -7.60 8.18 17.59
CA TRP A 95 -7.64 9.62 17.41
C TRP A 95 -8.80 10.20 18.21
N PRO A 96 -8.55 11.14 19.14
CA PRO A 96 -9.62 11.72 19.95
C PRO A 96 -10.57 12.50 19.04
N SER A 97 -11.88 12.35 19.25
CA SER A 97 -12.91 13.09 18.49
C SER A 97 -12.80 14.62 18.60
N THR A 98 -11.90 15.13 19.46
CA THR A 98 -11.57 16.54 19.60
C THR A 98 -10.04 16.68 19.62
N PRO A 99 -9.39 17.06 18.51
CA PRO A 99 -7.93 17.13 18.46
C PRO A 99 -7.40 18.29 19.32
N PRO A 100 -6.35 18.08 20.13
CA PRO A 100 -5.70 19.16 20.86
C PRO A 100 -4.82 19.97 19.91
N GLY A 101 -5.41 21.01 19.31
CA GLY A 101 -4.70 22.20 18.81
C GLY A 101 -3.80 22.03 17.57
N ARG A 102 -4.23 22.69 16.49
CA ARG A 102 -3.45 23.17 15.33
C ARG A 102 -2.95 22.11 14.34
N PHE A 103 -3.82 21.78 13.40
CA PHE A 103 -3.51 21.90 11.97
C PHE A 103 -4.52 22.90 11.41
N GLU A 104 -4.12 23.82 10.52
CA GLU A 104 -5.03 24.83 9.96
C GLU A 104 -6.13 24.10 9.15
N VAL A 105 -7.34 24.10 9.71
CA VAL A 105 -8.47 23.28 9.29
C VAL A 105 -9.24 23.99 8.17
N ASP A 106 -9.32 23.35 7.01
CA ASP A 106 -10.41 23.54 6.05
C ASP A 106 -11.72 23.15 6.77
N PRO A 107 -12.79 23.97 6.78
CA PRO A 107 -13.92 23.84 7.71
C PRO A 107 -14.72 22.52 7.65
N ASP A 108 -14.38 21.60 6.73
CA ASP A 108 -14.97 20.26 6.61
C ASP A 108 -14.21 19.15 7.38
N GLY A 109 -13.16 19.50 8.16
CA GLY A 109 -12.86 18.82 9.43
C GLY A 109 -12.21 17.43 9.44
N ASP A 110 -11.97 16.78 8.30
CA ASP A 110 -11.30 15.47 8.26
C ASP A 110 -9.80 15.61 7.92
N ILE A 111 -8.91 15.16 8.81
CA ILE A 111 -7.47 15.08 8.52
C ILE A 111 -7.24 13.93 7.53
N PRO A 112 -6.66 14.18 6.34
CA PRO A 112 -6.35 13.12 5.39
C PRO A 112 -5.43 12.09 6.02
N PHE A 113 -5.71 10.80 5.83
CA PHE A 113 -4.84 9.70 6.27
C PHE A 113 -3.37 9.88 5.87
N VAL A 114 -3.13 10.52 4.71
CA VAL A 114 -1.79 10.87 4.22
C VAL A 114 -1.12 11.93 5.11
N GLU A 115 -1.85 12.92 5.62
CA GLU A 115 -1.29 13.91 6.54
C GLU A 115 -0.90 13.31 7.88
N VAL A 116 -1.68 12.34 8.39
CA VAL A 116 -1.31 11.61 9.61
C VAL A 116 -0.02 10.81 9.40
N ALA A 117 0.08 10.09 8.28
CA ALA A 117 1.28 9.34 7.93
C ALA A 117 2.51 10.26 7.75
N VAL A 118 2.37 11.34 6.95
CA VAL A 118 3.46 12.29 6.69
C VAL A 118 3.82 13.11 7.94
N GLY A 119 2.85 13.48 8.77
CA GLY A 119 3.08 14.15 10.04
C GLY A 119 3.92 13.31 11.00
N TYR A 120 3.73 11.99 10.98
CA TYR A 120 4.56 11.06 11.74
C TYR A 120 6.02 11.10 11.27
N LEU A 121 6.28 11.07 9.95
CA LEU A 121 7.65 11.21 9.40
C LEU A 121 8.32 12.53 9.80
N LYS A 122 7.57 13.64 9.82
CA LYS A 122 8.12 14.95 10.22
C LYS A 122 8.43 15.03 11.71
N ARG A 123 7.62 14.37 12.55
CA ARG A 123 7.79 14.36 14.01
C ARG A 123 8.90 13.42 14.48
N PHE A 124 9.18 12.36 13.71
CA PHE A 124 10.19 11.36 14.00
C PHE A 124 11.35 11.37 13.00
N ARG A 125 11.61 12.50 12.33
CA ARG A 125 12.66 12.64 11.31
C ARG A 125 14.06 12.27 11.80
N ASP A 126 14.26 12.27 13.12
CA ASP A 126 15.50 11.89 13.77
C ASP A 126 15.62 10.37 14.05
N GLN A 127 14.61 9.55 13.69
CA GLN A 127 14.57 8.10 13.97
C GLN A 127 14.58 7.20 12.72
N ASP A 128 14.51 7.76 11.51
CA ASP A 128 14.31 7.01 10.26
C ASP A 128 15.37 7.36 9.18
N THR A 129 16.58 7.75 9.57
CA THR A 129 17.74 7.68 8.68
C THR A 129 18.42 6.33 8.87
N TRP A 130 18.43 5.54 7.80
CA TRP A 130 19.22 4.33 7.63
C TRP A 130 20.64 4.50 8.18
N ASP A 131 20.98 3.79 9.26
CA ASP A 131 22.36 3.45 9.55
C ASP A 131 22.70 2.24 8.66
N GLU A 132 23.39 2.49 7.54
CA GLU A 132 24.15 1.45 6.85
C GLU A 132 25.28 1.01 7.78
N GLU A 133 25.02 0.05 8.67
CA GLU A 133 26.11 -0.69 9.33
C GLU A 133 26.79 -1.58 8.29
N ASN A 134 27.80 -0.98 7.66
CA ASN A 134 28.96 -1.61 7.07
C ASN A 134 29.53 -2.67 8.02
N ASP A 135 29.34 -3.94 7.71
CA ASP A 135 30.25 -4.99 8.16
C ASP A 135 30.80 -5.75 6.96
N SER A 136 31.96 -5.25 6.52
CA SER A 136 32.94 -6.00 5.75
C SER A 136 33.59 -7.03 6.68
N SER A 137 33.51 -8.32 6.34
CA SER A 137 34.54 -9.34 6.61
C SER A 137 34.32 -10.59 5.77
#